data_AF-A0A530K5U0-F1
#
_entry.id   AF-A0A530K5U0-F1
#
_cell.length_a   1.000
_cell.length_b   1.000
_cell.length_c   1.000
_cell.angle_alpha   90.00
_cell.angle_beta   90.00
_cell.angle_gamma   90.00
#
_symmetry.space_group_name_H-M   'P 1'
#
loop_
_entity.id
_entity.type
_entity.pdbx_description
1 polymer ?
#
loop_
_entity_poly.entity_id
_entity_poly.type
_entity_poly.pdbx_seq_one_letter_code
_entity_poly.pdbx_strand_id
1 'polypeptide(L)'
;MRMPLIDRRDFLRAAGVGFAAAMAPSAWAKTIAADAVFATAFVKRDGSFGAAVLSEAGKVLHAIDLPDRGHDVTFDPISKRSVVFARQPGTFAVVFDHSGREEPLTIASIAGRHFFGHGVFSADGAL
;
A
#
# COMPACT_ATOMS: atom_id res chain seq x y z
N MET A 1 35.15 42.06 -17.96
CA MET A 1 35.25 41.22 -16.75
C MET A 1 33.92 40.45 -16.64
N ARG A 2 33.90 39.14 -16.90
CA ARG A 2 32.68 38.32 -16.75
C ARG A 2 32.46 38.09 -15.26
N MET A 3 31.40 38.63 -14.67
CA MET A 3 30.97 38.23 -13.34
C MET A 3 30.49 36.77 -13.42
N PRO A 4 30.91 35.88 -12.51
CA PRO A 4 30.36 34.53 -12.48
C PRO A 4 28.86 34.63 -12.19
N LEU A 5 28.03 33.97 -13.01
CA LEU A 5 26.57 33.96 -12.91
C LEU A 5 26.05 33.46 -11.55
N ILE A 6 26.88 32.72 -10.79
CA ILE A 6 26.60 32.23 -9.43
C ILE A 6 27.89 32.28 -8.60
N ASP A 7 27.82 32.83 -7.39
CA ASP A 7 28.92 32.79 -6.42
C ASP A 7 29.11 31.38 -5.87
N ARG A 8 30.37 30.94 -5.73
CA ARG A 8 30.72 29.59 -5.24
C ARG A 8 30.15 29.31 -3.85
N ARG A 9 30.16 30.30 -2.96
CA ARG A 9 29.66 30.14 -1.58
C ARG A 9 28.15 30.00 -1.58
N ASP A 10 27.46 30.75 -2.42
CA ASP A 10 26.00 30.67 -2.57
C ASP A 10 25.59 29.32 -3.17
N PHE A 11 26.34 28.84 -4.17
CA PHE A 11 26.17 27.48 -4.70
C PHE A 11 26.36 26.41 -3.61
N LEU A 12 27.45 26.48 -2.84
CA LEU A 12 27.74 25.50 -1.79
C LEU A 12 26.71 25.53 -0.66
N ARG A 13 26.20 26.71 -0.31
CA ARG A 13 25.11 26.86 0.68
C ARG A 13 23.82 26.23 0.17
N ALA A 14 23.42 26.53 -1.06
CA ALA A 14 22.22 25.97 -1.66
C ALA A 14 22.31 24.43 -1.80
N ALA A 15 23.45 23.93 -2.28
CA ALA A 15 23.70 22.48 -2.38
C ALA A 15 23.69 21.80 -1.00
N GLY A 16 24.33 22.41 0.01
CA GLY A 16 24.36 21.88 1.38
C GLY A 16 22.98 21.85 2.04
N VAL A 17 22.18 22.92 1.88
CA VAL A 17 20.80 22.97 2.37
C VAL A 17 19.94 21.92 1.66
N GLY A 18 20.07 21.78 0.33
CA GLY A 18 19.36 20.76 -0.44
C GLY A 18 19.72 19.33 0.01
N PHE A 19 21.00 19.06 0.26
CA PHE A 19 21.48 17.78 0.77
C PHE A 19 20.94 17.50 2.19
N ALA A 20 21.01 18.47 3.11
CA ALA A 20 20.49 18.31 4.46
C ALA A 20 18.96 18.10 4.47
N ALA A 21 18.23 18.79 3.59
CA ALA A 21 16.79 18.59 3.42
C ALA A 21 16.45 17.20 2.87
N ALA A 22 17.26 16.65 1.96
CA ALA A 22 17.09 15.28 1.46
C ALA A 22 17.38 14.21 2.53
N MET A 23 18.17 14.54 3.56
CA MET A 23 18.43 13.71 4.73
C MET A 23 17.34 13.84 5.82
N ALA A 24 16.35 14.73 5.65
CA ALA A 24 15.29 14.89 6.63
C ALA A 24 14.44 13.60 6.70
N PRO A 25 14.03 13.16 7.91
CA PRO A 25 13.27 11.90 8.09
C PRO A 25 11.98 11.83 7.26
N SER A 26 11.34 12.98 7.00
CA SER A 26 10.13 13.08 6.20
C SER A 26 10.35 12.79 4.71
N ALA A 27 11.53 13.08 4.17
CA ALA A 27 11.90 12.74 2.80
C ALA A 27 12.04 11.21 2.64
N TRP A 28 12.65 10.56 3.63
CA TRP A 28 12.84 9.11 3.65
C TRP A 28 11.54 8.34 3.88
N ALA A 29 10.64 8.87 4.71
CA ALA A 29 9.32 8.28 4.92
C ALA A 29 8.51 8.18 3.62
N LYS A 30 8.64 9.16 2.71
CA LYS A 30 7.99 9.12 1.39
C LYS A 30 8.58 8.04 0.48
N THR A 31 9.89 7.79 0.55
CA THR A 31 10.54 6.73 -0.22
C THR A 31 10.13 5.34 0.26
N ILE A 32 10.02 5.13 1.58
CA ILE A 32 9.57 3.84 2.15
C ILE A 32 8.12 3.52 1.75
N ALA A 33 7.27 4.54 1.59
CA ALA A 33 5.90 4.34 1.08
C ALA A 33 5.86 4.00 -0.42
N ALA A 34 6.85 4.46 -1.20
CA ALA A 34 7.01 4.05 -2.61
C ALA A 34 7.48 2.60 -2.75
N ASP A 35 7.97 2.01 -1.65
CA ASP A 35 8.46 0.63 -1.53
C ASP A 35 7.35 -0.38 -1.15
N ALA A 36 6.07 -0.03 -1.28
CA ALA A 36 4.98 -0.98 -1.10
C ALA A 36 5.05 -2.07 -2.17
N VAL A 37 5.58 -3.24 -1.81
CA VAL A 37 5.83 -4.34 -2.77
C VAL A 37 4.91 -5.53 -2.53
N PHE A 38 4.53 -5.81 -1.27
CA PHE A 38 3.78 -7.02 -0.94
C PHE A 38 2.46 -6.70 -0.24
N ALA A 39 1.48 -7.57 -0.42
CA ALA A 39 0.25 -7.55 0.36
C ALA A 39 -0.10 -8.97 0.82
N THR A 40 -0.60 -9.12 2.04
CA THR A 40 -0.90 -10.44 2.62
C THR A 40 -1.99 -10.39 3.69
N ALA A 41 -2.72 -11.49 3.85
CA ALA A 41 -3.62 -11.70 4.98
C ALA A 41 -2.87 -12.31 6.18
N PHE A 42 -3.24 -11.93 7.39
CA PHE A 42 -2.60 -12.39 8.63
C PHE A 42 -3.60 -12.59 9.77
N VAL A 43 -3.14 -13.28 10.82
CA VAL A 43 -3.85 -13.45 12.09
C VAL A 43 -3.09 -12.70 13.19
N LYS A 44 -3.80 -11.87 13.96
CA LYS A 44 -3.24 -11.16 15.12
C LYS A 44 -3.07 -12.10 16.31
N ARG A 45 -2.27 -11.67 17.28
CA ARG A 45 -2.04 -12.44 18.52
C ARG A 45 -3.30 -12.66 19.35
N ASP A 46 -4.28 -11.76 19.24
CA ASP A 46 -5.58 -11.87 19.90
C ASP A 46 -6.57 -12.79 19.14
N GLY A 47 -6.14 -13.36 18.01
CA GLY A 47 -6.97 -14.23 17.16
C GLY A 47 -7.80 -13.50 16.11
N SER A 48 -7.84 -12.17 16.11
CA SER A 48 -8.50 -11.40 15.05
C SER A 48 -7.72 -11.43 13.73
N PHE A 49 -8.38 -11.05 12.64
CA PHE A 49 -7.84 -11.17 11.28
C PHE A 49 -7.57 -9.81 10.66
N GLY A 50 -6.61 -9.75 9.74
CA GLY A 50 -6.28 -8.54 9.01
C GLY A 50 -5.63 -8.80 7.66
N ALA A 51 -5.50 -7.76 6.85
CA ALA A 51 -4.64 -7.72 5.68
C ALA A 51 -3.67 -6.54 5.80
N ALA A 52 -2.43 -6.73 5.35
CA ALA A 52 -1.38 -5.71 5.43
C ALA A 52 -0.69 -5.53 4.08
N VAL A 53 -0.32 -4.29 3.81
CA VAL A 53 0.65 -3.89 2.79
C VAL A 53 2.01 -3.75 3.46
N LEU A 54 3.02 -4.35 2.83
CA LEU A 54 4.37 -4.44 3.37
C LEU A 54 5.38 -3.80 2.41
N SER A 55 6.39 -3.16 2.99
CA SER A 55 7.57 -2.75 2.25
C SER A 55 8.38 -3.96 1.79
N GLU A 56 9.35 -3.78 0.89
CA GLU A 56 10.35 -4.82 0.58
C GLU A 56 11.05 -5.39 1.84
N ALA A 57 11.34 -4.53 2.82
CA ALA A 57 11.95 -4.94 4.10
C ALA A 57 10.99 -5.63 5.09
N GLY A 58 9.75 -5.95 4.68
CA GLY A 58 8.74 -6.59 5.53
C GLY A 58 8.09 -5.67 6.58
N LYS A 59 8.35 -4.36 6.56
CA LYS A 59 7.67 -3.39 7.43
C LYS A 59 6.21 -3.25 7.01
N VAL A 60 5.30 -3.29 7.97
CA VAL A 60 3.88 -2.95 7.75
C VAL A 60 3.75 -1.46 7.43
N LEU A 61 3.26 -1.16 6.24
CA LEU A 61 3.00 0.20 5.77
C LEU A 61 1.56 0.61 6.05
N HIS A 62 0.63 -0.31 5.82
CA HIS A 62 -0.80 -0.13 6.04
C HIS A 62 -1.42 -1.48 6.39
N ALA A 63 -2.47 -1.48 7.22
CA ALA A 63 -3.23 -2.67 7.54
C ALA A 63 -4.71 -2.35 7.76
N ILE A 64 -5.55 -3.32 7.44
CA ILE A 64 -7.00 -3.29 7.61
C ILE A 64 -7.47 -4.50 8.41
N ASP A 65 -8.59 -4.35 9.10
CA ASP A 65 -9.24 -5.46 9.79
C ASP A 65 -10.10 -6.29 8.82
N LEU A 66 -10.15 -7.60 9.05
CA LEU A 66 -10.97 -8.52 8.25
C LEU A 66 -12.03 -9.22 9.12
N PRO A 67 -13.22 -9.53 8.56
CA PRO A 67 -14.26 -10.24 9.28
C PRO A 67 -13.87 -11.67 9.70
N ASP A 68 -13.09 -12.35 8.85
CA ASP A 68 -12.55 -13.69 9.08
C ASP A 68 -11.22 -13.81 8.30
N ARG A 69 -10.64 -15.00 8.24
CA ARG A 69 -9.40 -15.30 7.53
C ARG A 69 -9.47 -14.88 6.06
N GLY A 70 -8.55 -14.02 5.65
CA GLY A 70 -8.24 -13.78 4.24
C GLY A 70 -7.37 -14.89 3.64
N HIS A 71 -7.28 -14.90 2.31
CA HIS A 71 -6.40 -15.81 1.56
C HIS A 71 -5.47 -15.04 0.62
N ASP A 72 -5.93 -14.66 -0.57
CA ASP A 72 -5.12 -13.93 -1.55
C ASP A 72 -5.48 -12.44 -1.56
N VAL A 73 -4.52 -11.62 -2.01
CA VAL A 73 -4.69 -10.19 -2.23
C VAL A 73 -4.32 -9.87 -3.67
N THR A 74 -5.26 -9.29 -4.42
CA THR A 74 -5.00 -8.79 -5.77
C THR A 74 -4.94 -7.26 -5.77
N PHE A 75 -4.21 -6.67 -6.72
CA PHE A 75 -3.99 -5.23 -6.82
C PHE A 75 -4.27 -4.73 -8.23
N ASP A 76 -5.03 -3.64 -8.33
CA ASP A 76 -5.26 -2.92 -9.58
C ASP A 76 -4.31 -1.72 -9.68
N PRO A 77 -3.37 -1.71 -10.66
CA PRO A 77 -2.47 -0.59 -10.84
C PRO A 77 -3.17 0.69 -11.34
N ILE A 78 -4.38 0.61 -11.89
CA ILE A 78 -5.13 1.76 -12.42
C ILE A 78 -5.85 2.49 -11.28
N SER A 79 -6.75 1.82 -10.57
CA SER A 79 -7.48 2.42 -9.45
C SER A 79 -6.68 2.52 -8.15
N LYS A 80 -5.52 1.85 -8.07
CA LYS A 80 -4.70 1.72 -6.85
C LYS A 80 -5.44 1.04 -5.69
N ARG A 81 -6.44 0.22 -6.01
CA ARG A 81 -7.19 -0.57 -5.03
C ARG A 81 -6.66 -2.00 -4.95
N SER A 82 -6.75 -2.56 -3.76
CA SER A 82 -6.51 -3.97 -3.52
C SER A 82 -7.79 -4.65 -3.07
N VAL A 83 -7.90 -5.95 -3.34
CA VAL A 83 -8.99 -6.78 -2.85
C VAL A 83 -8.41 -8.00 -2.16
N VAL A 84 -8.81 -8.21 -0.92
CA VAL A 84 -8.53 -9.45 -0.18
C VAL A 84 -9.77 -10.32 -0.13
N PHE A 85 -9.60 -11.60 -0.44
CA PHE A 85 -10.70 -12.56 -0.51
C PHE A 85 -10.73 -13.44 0.74
N ALA A 86 -11.93 -13.75 1.21
CA ALA A 86 -12.11 -14.71 2.29
C ALA A 86 -11.55 -16.10 1.93
N ARG A 87 -10.96 -16.76 2.91
CA ARG A 87 -10.48 -18.14 2.80
C ARG A 87 -11.66 -19.11 2.66
N GLN A 88 -11.49 -20.15 1.85
CA GLN A 88 -12.57 -21.06 1.46
C GLN A 88 -13.20 -21.86 2.64
N PRO A 89 -14.54 -22.05 2.64
CA PRO A 89 -15.55 -21.24 1.94
C PRO A 89 -15.80 -19.94 2.70
N GLY A 90 -15.70 -18.80 2.02
CA GLY A 90 -15.85 -17.49 2.65
C GLY A 90 -16.97 -16.66 2.04
N THR A 91 -17.47 -15.66 2.76
CA THR A 91 -18.63 -14.85 2.35
C THR A 91 -18.31 -13.37 2.15
N PHE A 92 -17.03 -13.01 2.12
CA PHE A 92 -16.62 -11.64 1.91
C PHE A 92 -15.45 -11.49 0.93
N ALA A 93 -15.40 -10.32 0.31
CA ALA A 93 -14.19 -9.73 -0.26
C ALA A 93 -14.08 -8.31 0.28
N VAL A 94 -12.90 -7.87 0.72
CA VAL A 94 -12.68 -6.51 1.21
C VAL A 94 -11.84 -5.74 0.19
N VAL A 95 -12.42 -4.68 -0.36
CA VAL A 95 -11.74 -3.71 -1.21
C VAL A 95 -11.13 -2.63 -0.33
N PHE A 96 -9.87 -2.27 -0.54
CA PHE A 96 -9.19 -1.24 0.24
C PHE A 96 -8.23 -0.42 -0.61
N ASP A 97 -7.99 0.82 -0.21
CA ASP A 97 -6.94 1.65 -0.80
C ASP A 97 -5.57 1.09 -0.38
N HIS A 98 -4.75 0.72 -1.36
CA HIS A 98 -3.43 0.16 -1.13
C HIS A 98 -2.50 1.08 -0.31
N SER A 99 -2.76 2.39 -0.35
CA SER A 99 -2.03 3.41 0.41
C SER A 99 -2.69 3.80 1.73
N GLY A 100 -3.89 3.29 2.02
CA GLY A 100 -4.61 3.53 3.27
C GLY A 100 -5.23 4.91 3.42
N ARG A 101 -5.56 5.62 2.33
CA ARG A 101 -6.23 6.94 2.41
C ARG A 101 -7.76 6.84 2.44
N GLU A 102 -8.33 5.75 1.94
CA GLU A 102 -9.77 5.49 1.94
C GLU A 102 -10.12 4.32 2.86
N GLU A 103 -11.30 4.39 3.48
CA GLU A 103 -11.83 3.31 4.31
C GLU A 103 -12.14 2.04 3.49
N PRO A 104 -11.94 0.84 4.04
CA PRO A 104 -12.24 -0.40 3.34
C PRO A 104 -13.74 -0.61 3.09
N LEU A 105 -14.07 -1.20 1.94
CA LEU A 105 -15.42 -1.62 1.58
C LEU A 105 -15.51 -3.15 1.60
N THR A 106 -16.42 -3.68 2.40
CA THR A 106 -16.72 -5.12 2.43
C THR A 106 -17.85 -5.46 1.47
N ILE A 107 -17.58 -6.38 0.54
CA ILE A 107 -18.57 -6.97 -0.37
C ILE A 107 -18.95 -8.34 0.20
N ALA A 108 -20.22 -8.50 0.57
CA ALA A 108 -20.74 -9.80 0.99
C ALA A 108 -21.15 -10.64 -0.23
N SER A 109 -20.96 -11.96 -0.15
CA SER A 109 -21.52 -12.86 -1.15
C SER A 109 -23.05 -12.91 -1.01
N ILE A 110 -23.73 -13.13 -2.13
CA ILE A 110 -25.17 -13.43 -2.11
C ILE A 110 -25.42 -14.80 -1.46
N ALA A 111 -26.65 -15.04 -1.01
CA ALA A 111 -27.05 -16.32 -0.42
C ALA A 111 -26.74 -17.51 -1.37
N GLY A 112 -26.14 -18.56 -0.82
CA GLY A 112 -25.76 -19.76 -1.59
C GLY A 112 -24.57 -19.56 -2.54
N ARG A 113 -23.77 -18.50 -2.37
CA ARG A 113 -22.50 -18.26 -3.07
C ARG A 113 -21.40 -17.94 -2.07
N HIS A 114 -20.17 -18.25 -2.46
CA HIS A 114 -18.98 -18.07 -1.65
C HIS A 114 -17.83 -17.53 -2.49
N PHE A 115 -16.94 -16.79 -1.84
CA PHE A 115 -15.61 -16.52 -2.36
C PHE A 115 -14.69 -17.70 -2.04
N PHE A 116 -13.82 -18.02 -3.01
CA PHE A 116 -12.87 -19.14 -2.94
C PHE A 116 -11.43 -18.65 -2.93
N GLY A 117 -11.20 -17.53 -2.26
CA GLY A 117 -9.87 -17.07 -1.87
C GLY A 117 -9.02 -16.38 -2.93
N HIS A 118 -9.38 -16.34 -4.22
CA HIS A 118 -8.60 -15.67 -5.27
C HIS A 118 -9.47 -14.76 -6.13
N GLY A 119 -8.81 -13.82 -6.81
CA GLY A 119 -9.40 -13.00 -7.85
C GLY A 119 -8.33 -12.26 -8.63
N VAL A 120 -8.73 -11.65 -9.75
CA VAL A 120 -7.82 -10.91 -10.62
C VAL A 120 -8.58 -9.72 -11.19
N PHE A 121 -7.88 -8.60 -11.37
CA PHE A 121 -8.39 -7.48 -12.14
C PHE A 121 -8.14 -7.73 -13.63
N SER A 122 -9.11 -7.37 -14.46
CA SER A 122 -8.88 -7.18 -15.88
C SER A 122 -7.74 -6.17 -16.12
N ALA A 123 -6.98 -6.34 -17.20
CA ALA A 123 -5.81 -5.49 -17.47
C ALA A 123 -6.15 -4.00 -17.67
N ASP A 124 -7.39 -3.72 -18.08
CA ASP A 124 -7.95 -2.39 -18.27
C ASP A 124 -8.81 -1.90 -17.09
N GLY A 125 -8.99 -2.74 -16.06
CA GLY A 125 -9.75 -2.42 -14.84
C GLY A 125 -11.25 -2.27 -15.05
N ALA A 126 -11.79 -2.72 -16.19
CA ALA A 126 -13.21 -2.57 -16.53
C ALA A 126 -14.11 -3.72 -16.03
N LEU A 127 -13.50 -4.82 -15.57
CA LEU A 127 -14.12 -6.02 -15.01
C LEU A 127 -13.43 -6.44 -13.71
#